data_AF-A0A0D2K384-F1
#
_entry.id   AF-A0A0D2K384-F1
#
_cell.length_a   1.000
_cell.length_b   1.000
_cell.length_c   1.000
_cell.angle_alpha   90.00
_cell.angle_beta   90.00
_cell.angle_gamma   90.00
#
_symmetry.space_group_name_H-M   'P 1'
#
loop_
_entity.id
_entity.type
_entity.pdbx_description
1 polymer ?
#
loop_
_entity_poly.entity_id
_entity_poly.type
_entity_poly.pdbx_seq_one_letter_code
_entity_poly.pdbx_strand_id
1 'polypeptide(L)' 'MPAYEYVCSKCGSKEIRITGINDHKVFCDQCDGEMFRHVDPESLLASYATSQVNAR' A
#
# COMPACT_ATOMS: atom_id res chain seq x y z
N MET A 1 2.76 14.10 0.88
CA MET A 1 2.72 12.70 1.37
C MET A 1 1.91 11.87 0.37
N PRO A 2 2.37 10.66 0.02
CA PRO A 2 1.67 9.78 -0.92
C PRO A 2 0.37 9.22 -0.34
N ALA A 3 -0.58 8.93 -1.23
CA ALA A 3 -1.84 8.26 -0.89
C ALA A 3 -1.72 6.76 -1.16
N TYR A 4 -2.25 5.95 -0.25
CA TYR A 4 -2.21 4.50 -0.34
C TYR A 4 -3.57 3.89 -0.02
N GLU A 5 -3.91 2.82 -0.73
CA GLU A 5 -5.09 2.02 -0.43
C GLU A 5 -4.78 1.03 0.70
N TYR A 6 -5.70 0.90 1.66
CA TYR A 6 -5.64 -0.05 2.75
C TYR A 6 -6.88 -0.95 2.69
N VAL A 7 -6.70 -2.23 2.99
CA VAL A 7 -7.79 -3.22 3.01
C VAL A 7 -7.89 -3.83 4.39
N CYS A 8 -9.09 -3.81 4.97
CA CYS A 8 -9.35 -4.41 6.27
C CYS A 8 -9.37 -5.94 6.17
N SER A 9 -8.61 -6.59 7.05
CA SER A 9 -8.58 -8.06 7.18
C SER A 9 -9.85 -8.66 7.80
N LYS A 10 -10.66 -7.87 8.51
CA LYS A 10 -11.89 -8.34 9.17
C LYS A 10 -13.14 -8.16 8.31
N CYS A 11 -13.41 -6.95 7.82
CA CYS A 11 -14.65 -6.64 7.10
C CYS A 11 -14.45 -6.45 5.58
N GLY A 12 -13.21 -6.43 5.10
CA GLY A 12 -12.91 -6.24 3.67
C GLY A 12 -13.10 -4.80 3.18
N SER A 13 -13.35 -3.83 4.06
CA SER A 13 -13.45 -2.42 3.66
C SER A 13 -12.15 -1.93 3.03
N LYS A 14 -12.27 -1.03 2.07
CA LYS A 14 -11.15 -0.37 1.40
C LYS A 14 -11.16 1.11 1.71
N GLU A 15 -10.00 1.65 2.06
CA GLU A 15 -9.84 3.07 2.38
C GLU A 15 -8.56 3.62 1.77
N ILE A 16 -8.61 4.85 1.25
CA ILE A 16 -7.42 5.55 0.74
C ILE A 16 -7.00 6.57 1.79
N ARG A 17 -5.74 6.49 2.25
CA ARG A 17 -5.18 7.40 3.26
C ARG A 17 -3.85 7.99 2.81
N ILE A 18 -3.62 9.25 3.19
CA ILE A 18 -2.35 9.94 2.99
C ILE A 18 -1.45 9.60 4.18
N THR A 19 -0.37 8.84 3.95
CA THR A 19 0.50 8.34 5.03
C THR A 19 1.98 8.40 4.64
N GLY A 20 2.86 8.16 5.62
CA GLY A 20 4.27 7.97 5.36
C GLY A 20 4.54 6.68 4.59
N ILE A 21 5.68 6.60 3.91
CA ILE A 21 6.06 5.38 3.19
C ILE A 21 6.17 4.15 4.11
N ASN A 22 6.52 4.37 5.38
CA ASN A 22 6.72 3.32 6.40
C ASN A 22 5.43 2.89 7.12
N ASP A 23 4.30 3.57 6.89
CA ASP A 23 3.04 3.29 7.56
C ASP A 23 2.29 2.16 6.86
N HIS A 24 2.59 0.91 7.24
CA HIS A 24 2.04 -0.27 6.57
C HIS A 24 0.69 -0.75 7.15
N LYS A 25 0.33 -0.26 8.34
CA LYS A 25 -0.80 -0.74 9.12
C LYS A 25 -1.62 0.44 9.67
N VAL A 26 -2.93 0.35 9.56
CA VAL A 26 -3.88 1.30 10.15
C VAL A 26 -5.08 0.57 10.72
N PHE A 27 -5.85 1.21 11.60
CA PHE A 27 -7.12 0.67 12.10
C PHE A 27 -8.28 1.08 11.19
N CYS A 28 -9.23 0.17 11.02
CA CYS A 28 -10.46 0.37 10.25
C CYS A 28 -11.50 1.11 11.07
N ASP A 29 -12.05 2.19 10.52
CA ASP A 29 -13.03 3.02 11.21
C ASP A 29 -14.41 2.35 11.36
N GLN A 30 -14.63 1.22 10.68
CA GLN A 30 -15.92 0.50 10.69
C GLN A 30 -15.96 -0.65 11.70
N CYS A 31 -14.82 -1.27 12.03
CA CYS A 31 -14.80 -2.50 12.81
C CYS A 31 -13.62 -2.63 13.79
N ASP A 32 -12.80 -1.57 13.90
CA ASP A 32 -11.53 -1.56 14.66
C ASP A 32 -10.59 -2.72 14.29
N GLY A 33 -10.76 -3.27 13.08
CA GLY A 33 -9.88 -4.29 12.51
C GLY A 33 -8.59 -3.69 11.97
N GLU A 34 -7.56 -4.52 11.87
CA GLU A 34 -6.31 -4.11 11.23
C GLU A 34 -6.49 -4.07 9.71
N MET A 35 -6.08 -2.95 9.11
CA MET A 35 -5.99 -2.77 7.68
C MET A 35 -4.52 -2.73 7.25
N PHE A 36 -4.24 -3.38 6.13
CA PHE A 36 -2.91 -3.45 5.54
C PHE A 36 -2.90 -2.69 4.23
N ARG A 37 -1.79 -2.01 3.95
CA ARG A 37 -1.58 -1.34 2.66
C ARG A 37 -1.72 -2.38 1.55
N HIS A 38 -2.63 -2.13 0.61
CA HIS A 38 -2.67 -2.87 -0.64
C HIS A 38 -1.48 -2.43 -1.47
N VAL A 39 -0.53 -3.34 -1.64
CA VAL A 39 0.62 -3.11 -2.49
C VAL A 39 0.41 -3.93 -3.74
N ASP A 40 0.21 -3.23 -4.84
CA ASP A 40 0.19 -3.87 -6.14
C ASP A 40 1.59 -4.44 -6.44
N PRO A 41 1.72 -5.76 -6.67
CA PRO A 41 3.02 -6.37 -6.93
C PRO A 41 3.69 -5.74 -8.15
N GLU A 42 2.94 -5.43 -9.21
CA GLU A 42 3.47 -4.83 -10.43
C GLU A 42 4.10 -3.45 -10.15
N SER A 43 3.50 -2.67 -9.25
CA SER A 43 4.04 -1.39 -8.78
C SER A 43 5.36 -1.54 -8.01
N LEU A 44 5.48 -2.53 -7.11
CA LEU A 44 6.76 -2.83 -6.47
C LEU A 44 7.82 -3.25 -7.49
N LEU A 45 7.39 -4.08 -8.43
CA LEU A 45 8.27 -4.68 -9.43
C LEU A 45 8.77 -3.63 -10.46
N ALA A 46 7.96 -2.63 -10.78
CA ALA A 46 8.35 -1.54 -11.67
C ALA A 46 9.60 -0.76 -11.18
N SER A 47 9.81 -0.69 -9.86
CA SER A 47 10.97 0.01 -9.28
C SER A 47 12.31 -0.70 -9.54
N TYR A 48 12.34 -2.04 -9.68
CA TYR A 48 13.56 -2.74 -10.10
C TYR A 48 13.73 -2.70 -11.62
N ALA A 49 12.63 -2.64 -12.38
CA ALA A 49 12.66 -2.76 -13.84
C ALA A 49 13.41 -1.58 -14.49
N THR A 50 13.31 -0.40 -13.91
CA THR A 50 14.03 0.81 -14.35
C THR A 50 15.54 0.75 -14.10
N SER A 51 16.01 -0.11 -13.19
CA SER A 51 17.44 -0.21 -12.85
C SER A 51 18.28 -0.97 -13.88
N GLN A 52 17.67 -1.63 -14.87
CA GLN A 52 18.40 -2.40 -15.90
C GLN A 52 18.57 -1.67 -17.24
N VAL A 53 18.02 -0.46 -17.40
CA VAL A 53 18.05 0.25 -18.69
C VAL A 53 19.28 1.16 -18.86
N ASN A 54 20.05 1.44 -17.80
CA ASN A 54 21.19 2.36 -17.87
C ASN A 54 22.57 1.68 -17.93
N ALA A 55 22.62 0.46 -18.47
CA ALA A 55 23.87 -0.26 -18.73
C ALA A 55 23.90 -0.81 -20.16
N ARG A 56 23.80 0.06 -21.17
CA ARG A 56 24.34 -0.16 -22.51
C ARG A 56 24.33 1.11 -23.34
#